data_AF-A0A969BC14-F1
#
_entry.id   AF-A0A969BC14-F1
#
_cell.length_a   1.000
_cell.length_b   1.000
_cell.length_c   1.000
_cell.angle_alpha   90.00
_cell.angle_beta   90.00
_cell.angle_gamma   90.00
#
_symmetry.space_group_name_H-M   'P 1'
#
loop_
_entity.id
_entity.type
_entity.pdbx_description
1 polymer ?
#
loop_
_entity_poly.entity_id
_entity_poly.type
_entity_poly.pdbx_seq_one_letter_code
_entity_poly.pdbx_strand_id
1 'polypeptide(L)'
;MVVKTIEYNTTMPAGTRGNWWIGIPINLYEICPGIDASIFKQPVAKVEFDPKKKEYNANKEHDNSMRARIREFEARNDKCLDEEYIDMVRQADQFLKQDQLDEAQDLYLLATEKRPWEIYPKEQLDKVEALIAKRGVTDKVYDATIDKANEQFNEGDYLAAKTTYKRAQMLKPGDTNPGKKIAEIDRLMATKVQATQSELAVETQFQQLVNDANKAFQAANYQQAKGLYELALSKKPTDAGIRSRLNSVNQLIDQQAGKQAEQKQQDEAYQLALNEANKLFAQQNFAEARFAYLKASGIKPTEQLPRDKVKAIDEQLENQRTQEELKAKQDQEQRFNQLVSQAEQLESKNDLSAALQTYNEALIIKPFDAYVKARFPR
;
A
#
# COMPACT_ATOMS: atom_id res chain seq x y z
N MET A 1 -15.83 -25.79 5.91
CA MET A 1 -16.78 -24.81 5.32
C MET A 1 -16.11 -24.08 4.18
N VAL A 2 -16.83 -23.87 3.07
CA VAL A 2 -16.37 -23.02 1.95
C VAL A 2 -16.73 -21.57 2.24
N VAL A 3 -15.76 -20.66 2.18
CA VAL A 3 -16.02 -19.21 2.09
C VAL A 3 -15.89 -18.81 0.62
N LYS A 4 -16.87 -18.06 0.13
CA LYS A 4 -16.85 -17.47 -1.22
C LYS A 4 -16.75 -15.96 -1.08
N THR A 5 -15.84 -15.34 -1.81
CA THR A 5 -15.58 -13.90 -1.75
C THR A 5 -16.03 -13.21 -3.04
N ILE A 6 -16.54 -11.99 -2.91
CA ILE A 6 -16.85 -11.11 -4.05
C ILE A 6 -15.93 -9.91 -3.94
N GLU A 7 -15.20 -9.60 -5.01
CA GLU A 7 -14.31 -8.44 -5.05
C GLU A 7 -15.01 -7.26 -5.72
N TYR A 8 -15.00 -6.09 -5.06
CA TYR A 8 -15.50 -4.84 -5.62
C TYR A 8 -14.35 -3.86 -5.81
N ASN A 9 -14.04 -3.50 -7.06
CA ASN A 9 -13.15 -2.39 -7.36
C ASN A 9 -13.98 -1.12 -7.56
N THR A 10 -14.05 -0.27 -6.53
CA THR A 10 -14.88 0.94 -6.50
C THR A 10 -14.19 2.20 -7.03
N THR A 11 -13.07 2.06 -7.74
CA THR A 11 -12.38 3.22 -8.34
C THR A 11 -13.27 3.83 -9.43
N MET A 12 -13.67 5.10 -9.28
CA MET A 12 -14.55 5.78 -10.23
C MET A 12 -14.11 7.22 -10.56
N PRO A 13 -14.42 7.74 -11.77
CA PRO A 13 -14.16 9.12 -12.13
C PRO A 13 -14.90 10.13 -11.24
N ALA A 14 -14.30 11.29 -11.00
CA ALA A 14 -14.89 12.38 -10.22
C ALA A 14 -16.26 12.80 -10.78
N GLY A 15 -17.24 13.02 -9.89
CA GLY A 15 -18.61 13.43 -10.23
C GLY A 15 -19.56 12.28 -10.60
N THR A 16 -19.08 11.04 -10.66
CA THR A 16 -19.95 9.88 -10.90
C THR A 16 -20.83 9.59 -9.67
N ARG A 17 -22.15 9.47 -9.88
CA ARG A 17 -23.14 9.07 -8.86
C ARG A 17 -24.17 8.15 -9.50
N GLY A 18 -24.59 7.11 -8.77
CA GLY A 18 -25.58 6.16 -9.25
C GLY A 18 -25.80 5.03 -8.25
N ASN A 19 -26.80 4.19 -8.54
CA ASN A 19 -27.05 2.94 -7.85
C ASN A 19 -27.07 1.81 -8.89
N TRP A 20 -26.41 0.69 -8.59
CA TRP A 20 -26.26 -0.43 -9.52
C TRP A 20 -26.59 -1.73 -8.79
N TRP A 21 -27.39 -2.57 -9.45
CA TRP A 21 -27.81 -3.87 -8.96
C TRP A 21 -27.11 -4.96 -9.75
N ILE A 22 -26.30 -5.77 -9.09
CA ILE A 22 -25.55 -6.87 -9.72
C ILE A 22 -25.96 -8.16 -9.03
N GLY A 23 -26.59 -9.05 -9.78
CA GLY A 23 -26.96 -10.38 -9.32
C GLY A 23 -25.79 -11.33 -9.42
N ILE A 24 -25.34 -11.87 -8.28
CA ILE A 24 -24.27 -12.86 -8.21
C ILE A 24 -24.86 -14.11 -7.56
N PRO A 25 -25.10 -15.20 -8.31
CA PRO A 25 -25.62 -16.43 -7.74
C PRO A 25 -24.54 -17.08 -6.86
N ILE A 26 -24.91 -17.36 -5.60
CA ILE A 26 -24.05 -18.06 -4.64
C ILE A 26 -24.69 -19.42 -4.35
N ASN A 27 -24.17 -20.46 -4.97
CA ASN A 27 -24.57 -21.83 -4.66
C ASN A 27 -23.93 -22.27 -3.34
N LEU A 28 -24.63 -23.06 -2.53
CA LEU A 28 -24.07 -23.71 -1.34
C LEU A 28 -23.86 -25.18 -1.67
N TYR A 29 -22.73 -25.74 -1.24
CA TYR A 29 -22.40 -27.15 -1.47
C TYR A 29 -21.95 -27.78 -0.16
N GLU A 30 -22.37 -29.03 0.05
CA GLU A 30 -21.64 -29.95 0.91
C GLU A 30 -20.36 -30.36 0.17
N ILE A 31 -19.20 -30.35 0.85
CA ILE A 31 -17.94 -30.79 0.24
C ILE A 31 -17.71 -32.25 0.61
N CYS A 32 -17.51 -33.09 -0.40
CA CYS A 32 -17.09 -34.47 -0.20
C CYS A 32 -15.69 -34.50 0.47
N PRO A 33 -15.49 -35.29 1.53
CA PRO A 33 -14.17 -35.53 2.11
C PRO A 33 -13.08 -35.78 1.06
N GLY A 34 -11.95 -35.07 1.17
CA GLY A 34 -10.81 -35.22 0.24
C GLY A 34 -10.90 -34.40 -1.05
N ILE A 35 -12.03 -33.74 -1.35
CA ILE A 35 -12.11 -32.83 -2.50
C ILE A 35 -11.44 -31.49 -2.18
N ASP A 36 -10.49 -31.09 -3.03
CA ASP A 36 -9.84 -29.77 -2.92
C ASP A 36 -10.80 -28.64 -3.28
N ALA A 37 -11.17 -27.85 -2.27
CA ALA A 37 -12.00 -26.66 -2.39
C ALA A 37 -11.20 -25.34 -2.44
N SER A 38 -9.88 -25.40 -2.70
CA SER A 38 -8.99 -24.23 -2.74
C SER A 38 -9.41 -23.16 -3.76
N ILE A 39 -10.17 -23.54 -4.79
CA ILE A 39 -10.74 -22.61 -5.78
C ILE A 39 -11.48 -21.43 -5.13
N PHE A 40 -12.19 -21.67 -4.04
CA PHE A 40 -12.99 -20.64 -3.37
C PHE A 40 -12.17 -19.66 -2.52
N LYS A 41 -10.85 -19.86 -2.41
CA LYS A 41 -9.94 -18.84 -1.86
C LYS A 41 -9.80 -17.63 -2.81
N GLN A 42 -10.17 -17.78 -4.08
CA GLN A 42 -10.20 -16.70 -5.06
C GLN A 42 -11.61 -16.07 -5.12
N PRO A 43 -11.73 -14.78 -5.49
CA PRO A 43 -13.04 -14.16 -5.69
C PRO A 43 -13.88 -14.94 -6.68
N VAL A 44 -15.07 -15.37 -6.27
CA VAL A 44 -16.00 -16.11 -7.15
C VAL A 44 -16.67 -15.21 -8.17
N ALA A 45 -16.69 -13.90 -7.89
CA ALA A 45 -17.12 -12.86 -8.78
C ALA A 45 -16.31 -11.58 -8.53
N LYS A 46 -16.11 -10.80 -9.58
CA LYS A 46 -15.46 -9.49 -9.50
C LYS A 46 -16.30 -8.43 -10.16
N VAL A 47 -16.47 -7.31 -9.47
CA VAL A 47 -17.21 -6.15 -9.93
C VAL A 47 -16.24 -5.00 -10.17
N GLU A 48 -16.35 -4.37 -11.33
CA GLU A 48 -15.51 -3.23 -11.72
C GLU A 48 -16.33 -2.15 -12.43
N PHE A 49 -15.82 -0.92 -12.40
CA PHE A 49 -16.43 0.19 -13.11
C PHE A 49 -16.09 0.11 -14.61
N ASP A 50 -17.10 0.07 -15.47
CA ASP A 50 -16.96 0.20 -16.91
C ASP A 50 -16.99 1.69 -17.29
N PRO A 51 -15.85 2.30 -17.65
CA PRO A 51 -15.79 3.72 -17.97
C PRO A 51 -16.54 4.09 -19.26
N LYS A 52 -16.76 3.13 -20.18
CA LYS A 52 -17.49 3.38 -21.42
C LYS A 52 -18.99 3.50 -21.15
N LYS A 53 -19.49 2.68 -20.23
CA LYS A 53 -20.92 2.63 -19.88
C LYS A 53 -21.27 3.46 -18.64
N LYS A 54 -20.28 3.92 -17.90
CA LYS A 54 -20.43 4.67 -16.64
C LYS A 54 -21.24 3.91 -15.60
N GLU A 55 -21.01 2.60 -15.52
CA GLU A 55 -21.73 1.70 -14.62
C GLU A 55 -20.80 0.64 -14.04
N TYR A 56 -21.18 0.07 -12.89
CA TYR A 56 -20.51 -1.12 -12.38
C TYR A 56 -21.05 -2.37 -13.05
N ASN A 57 -20.14 -3.21 -13.54
CA ASN A 57 -20.45 -4.46 -14.20
C ASN A 57 -19.60 -5.61 -13.64
N ALA A 58 -20.09 -6.83 -13.84
CA ALA A 58 -19.29 -8.03 -13.68
C ALA A 58 -18.07 -7.99 -14.61
N ASN A 59 -16.89 -8.29 -14.08
CA ASN A 59 -15.70 -8.54 -14.88
C ASN A 59 -15.91 -9.86 -15.64
N LYS A 60 -16.34 -9.75 -16.90
CA LYS A 60 -16.75 -10.91 -17.70
C LYS A 60 -15.66 -11.95 -17.86
N GLU A 61 -14.40 -11.53 -17.99
CA GLU A 61 -13.28 -12.44 -18.19
C GLU A 61 -13.00 -13.26 -16.94
N HIS A 62 -12.88 -12.59 -15.79
CA HIS A 62 -12.71 -13.22 -14.49
C HIS A 62 -13.89 -14.15 -14.17
N ASP A 63 -15.11 -13.66 -14.29
CA ASP A 63 -16.31 -14.38 -13.92
C ASP A 63 -16.56 -15.61 -14.82
N ASN A 64 -16.25 -15.52 -16.12
CA ASN A 64 -16.38 -16.67 -17.02
C ASN A 64 -15.33 -17.75 -16.72
N SER A 65 -14.08 -17.34 -16.49
CA SER A 65 -13.00 -18.24 -16.10
C SER A 65 -13.32 -18.96 -14.78
N MET A 66 -13.77 -18.19 -13.79
CA MET A 66 -14.13 -18.73 -12.48
C MET A 66 -15.33 -19.67 -12.55
N ARG A 67 -16.36 -19.33 -13.34
CA ARG A 67 -17.54 -20.17 -13.55
C ARG A 67 -17.20 -21.52 -14.16
N ALA A 68 -16.28 -21.58 -15.12
CA ALA A 68 -15.84 -22.84 -15.72
C ALA A 68 -15.17 -23.75 -14.66
N ARG A 69 -14.24 -23.19 -13.88
CA ARG A 69 -13.53 -23.92 -12.83
C ARG A 69 -14.46 -24.36 -11.69
N ILE A 70 -15.47 -23.55 -11.34
CA ILE A 70 -16.50 -23.92 -10.36
C ILE A 70 -17.31 -25.11 -10.87
N ARG A 71 -17.69 -25.15 -12.15
CA ARG A 71 -18.41 -26.31 -12.73
C ARG A 71 -17.59 -27.59 -12.68
N GLU A 72 -16.29 -27.51 -12.94
CA GLU A 72 -15.39 -28.67 -12.82
C GLU A 72 -15.25 -29.14 -11.37
N PHE A 73 -15.24 -28.20 -10.42
CA PHE A 73 -15.31 -28.52 -9.00
C PHE A 73 -16.64 -29.21 -8.66
N GLU A 74 -17.77 -28.62 -9.06
CA GLU A 74 -19.13 -29.14 -8.82
C GLU A 74 -19.25 -30.59 -9.32
N ALA A 75 -18.87 -30.85 -10.58
CA ALA A 75 -18.97 -32.18 -11.17
C ALA A 75 -18.14 -33.23 -10.42
N ARG A 76 -16.93 -32.87 -9.93
CA ARG A 76 -16.10 -33.79 -9.14
C ARG A 76 -16.66 -34.01 -7.75
N ASN A 77 -17.14 -32.94 -7.12
CA ASN A 77 -17.71 -33.00 -5.78
C ASN A 77 -19.00 -33.83 -5.75
N ASP A 78 -19.91 -33.59 -6.69
CA ASP A 78 -21.18 -34.31 -6.79
C ASP A 78 -20.95 -35.79 -7.06
N LYS A 79 -20.05 -36.11 -8.01
CA LYS A 79 -19.65 -37.50 -8.27
C LYS A 79 -19.12 -38.19 -7.02
N CYS A 80 -18.25 -37.52 -6.25
CA CYS A 80 -17.70 -38.06 -5.01
C CYS A 80 -18.79 -38.30 -3.96
N LEU A 81 -19.69 -37.34 -3.75
CA LEU A 81 -20.81 -37.49 -2.81
C LEU A 81 -21.76 -38.62 -3.21
N ASP A 82 -21.98 -38.80 -4.51
CA ASP A 82 -22.80 -39.90 -5.03
C ASP A 82 -22.12 -41.25 -4.83
N GLU A 83 -20.81 -41.34 -5.07
CA GLU A 83 -20.01 -42.53 -4.77
C GLU A 83 -20.03 -42.88 -3.28
N GLU A 84 -19.87 -41.90 -2.39
CA GLU A 84 -19.97 -42.09 -0.93
C GLU A 84 -21.35 -42.60 -0.52
N TYR A 85 -22.43 -42.00 -1.05
CA TYR A 85 -23.79 -42.44 -0.77
C TYR A 85 -24.04 -43.89 -1.24
N ILE A 86 -23.66 -44.20 -2.49
CA ILE A 86 -23.82 -45.54 -3.07
C ILE A 86 -23.05 -46.57 -2.24
N ASP A 87 -21.82 -46.25 -1.84
CA ASP A 87 -21.01 -47.12 -1.02
C ASP A 87 -21.65 -47.37 0.36
N MET A 88 -22.13 -46.32 1.01
CA MET A 88 -22.80 -46.39 2.30
C MET A 88 -24.03 -47.30 2.27
N VAL A 89 -24.87 -47.13 1.25
CA VAL A 89 -26.06 -47.98 1.05
C VAL A 89 -25.66 -49.43 0.77
N ARG A 90 -24.65 -49.64 -0.08
CA ARG A 90 -24.14 -50.99 -0.38
C ARG A 90 -23.61 -51.70 0.87
N GLN A 91 -22.86 -51.00 1.71
CA GLN A 91 -22.34 -51.53 2.96
C GLN A 91 -23.50 -51.83 3.94
N ALA A 92 -24.48 -50.92 4.06
CA ALA A 92 -25.67 -51.14 4.87
C ALA A 92 -26.45 -52.39 4.44
N ASP A 93 -26.66 -52.57 3.13
CA ASP A 93 -27.29 -53.77 2.55
C ASP A 93 -26.50 -55.04 2.87
N GLN A 94 -25.16 -54.96 2.88
CA GLN A 94 -24.30 -56.07 3.23
C GLN A 94 -24.44 -56.45 4.72
N PHE A 95 -24.40 -55.47 5.62
CA PHE A 95 -24.61 -55.71 7.05
C PHE A 95 -26.00 -56.29 7.33
N LEU A 96 -27.03 -55.79 6.65
CA LEU A 96 -28.38 -56.32 6.76
C LEU A 96 -28.45 -57.80 6.34
N LYS A 97 -27.81 -58.17 5.22
CA LYS A 97 -27.71 -59.58 4.77
C LYS A 97 -26.96 -60.47 5.76
N GLN A 98 -26.03 -59.90 6.53
CA GLN A 98 -25.24 -60.57 7.56
C GLN A 98 -25.94 -60.56 8.92
N ASP A 99 -27.18 -60.06 9.00
CA ASP A 99 -28.00 -59.98 10.22
C ASP A 99 -27.40 -59.03 11.30
N GLN A 100 -26.45 -58.18 10.88
CA GLN A 100 -25.81 -57.10 11.65
C GLN A 100 -26.69 -55.84 11.59
N LEU A 101 -27.81 -55.88 12.32
CA LEU A 101 -28.87 -54.88 12.24
C LEU A 101 -28.45 -53.50 12.74
N ASP A 102 -27.58 -53.43 13.75
CA ASP A 102 -27.09 -52.19 14.33
C ASP A 102 -26.24 -51.40 13.32
N GLU A 103 -25.26 -52.07 12.69
CA GLU A 103 -24.39 -51.49 11.69
C GLU A 103 -25.15 -51.11 10.42
N ALA A 104 -26.12 -51.94 10.00
CA ALA A 104 -27.02 -51.61 8.91
C ALA A 104 -27.86 -50.36 9.24
N GLN A 105 -28.44 -50.28 10.44
CA GLN A 105 -29.23 -49.13 10.88
C GLN A 105 -28.42 -47.84 10.89
N ASP A 106 -27.21 -47.87 11.45
CA ASP A 106 -26.33 -46.70 11.54
C ASP A 106 -26.00 -46.15 10.14
N LEU A 107 -25.67 -47.02 9.19
CA LEU A 107 -25.36 -46.61 7.81
C LEU A 107 -26.59 -46.12 7.03
N TYR A 108 -27.76 -46.73 7.19
CA TYR A 108 -28.97 -46.21 6.54
C TYR A 108 -29.45 -44.89 7.16
N LEU A 109 -29.25 -44.69 8.47
CA LEU A 109 -29.50 -43.41 9.14
C LEU A 109 -28.60 -42.31 8.58
N LEU A 110 -27.31 -42.62 8.43
CA LEU A 110 -26.35 -41.70 7.83
C LEU A 110 -26.69 -41.41 6.36
N ALA A 111 -27.06 -42.44 5.58
CA ALA A 111 -27.45 -42.30 4.18
C ALA A 111 -28.70 -41.43 4.02
N THR A 112 -29.68 -41.58 4.93
CA THR A 112 -30.90 -40.78 4.97
C THR A 112 -30.60 -39.32 5.36
N GLU A 113 -29.65 -39.08 6.27
CA GLU A 113 -29.22 -37.72 6.63
C GLU A 113 -28.48 -37.03 5.47
N LYS A 114 -27.66 -37.78 4.72
CA LYS A 114 -26.89 -37.29 3.56
C LYS A 114 -27.73 -37.06 2.31
N ARG A 115 -28.76 -37.89 2.11
CA ARG A 115 -29.68 -37.82 0.97
C ARG A 115 -31.14 -37.94 1.44
N PRO A 116 -31.71 -36.90 2.07
CA PRO A 116 -33.06 -36.98 2.65
C PRO A 116 -34.18 -37.18 1.62
N TRP A 117 -33.92 -36.95 0.34
CA TRP A 117 -34.89 -37.17 -0.75
C TRP A 117 -34.89 -38.61 -1.27
N GLU A 118 -33.89 -39.41 -0.94
CA GLU A 118 -33.83 -40.82 -1.35
C GLU A 118 -34.82 -41.66 -0.54
N ILE A 119 -35.56 -42.50 -1.23
CA ILE A 119 -36.61 -43.34 -0.63
C ILE A 119 -36.01 -44.65 -0.11
N TYR A 120 -35.05 -45.21 -0.85
CA TYR A 120 -34.51 -46.55 -0.58
C TYR A 120 -33.95 -46.71 0.84
N PRO A 121 -33.05 -45.84 1.36
CA PRO A 121 -32.52 -46.00 2.72
C PRO A 121 -33.60 -45.95 3.81
N LYS A 122 -34.65 -45.15 3.60
CA LYS A 122 -35.78 -45.04 4.53
C LYS A 122 -36.58 -46.34 4.59
N GLU A 123 -36.90 -46.92 3.43
CA GLU A 123 -37.58 -48.21 3.37
C GLU A 123 -36.76 -49.33 4.01
N GLN A 124 -35.42 -49.28 3.90
CA GLN A 124 -34.56 -50.25 4.58
C GLN A 124 -34.50 -50.00 6.08
N LEU A 125 -34.51 -48.75 6.55
CA LEU A 125 -34.64 -48.44 7.98
C LEU A 125 -35.91 -49.02 8.57
N ASP A 126 -37.07 -48.84 7.91
CA ASP A 126 -38.34 -49.41 8.37
C ASP A 126 -38.25 -50.94 8.51
N LYS A 127 -37.56 -51.61 7.58
CA LYS A 127 -37.33 -53.07 7.64
C LYS A 127 -36.41 -53.45 8.80
N VAL A 128 -35.30 -52.73 8.97
CA VAL A 128 -34.34 -52.96 10.05
C VAL A 128 -35.01 -52.75 11.41
N GLU A 129 -35.80 -51.70 11.57
CA GLU A 129 -36.59 -51.42 12.76
C GLU A 129 -37.57 -52.56 13.08
N ALA A 130 -38.31 -53.04 12.08
CA ALA A 130 -39.22 -54.17 12.27
C ALA A 130 -38.48 -55.45 12.68
N LEU A 131 -37.26 -55.69 12.18
CA LEU A 131 -36.41 -56.81 12.59
C LEU A 131 -35.89 -56.66 14.02
N ILE A 132 -35.43 -55.46 14.40
CA ILE A 132 -34.98 -55.15 15.77
C ILE A 132 -36.15 -55.31 16.76
N ALA A 133 -37.33 -54.77 16.44
CA ALA A 133 -38.52 -54.89 17.28
C ALA A 133 -38.92 -56.36 17.50
N LYS A 134 -38.83 -57.21 16.47
CA LYS A 134 -39.08 -58.65 16.57
C LYS A 134 -38.08 -59.39 17.47
N ARG A 135 -36.83 -58.92 17.56
CA ARG A 135 -35.81 -59.49 18.47
C ARG A 135 -36.04 -59.13 19.94
N GLY A 136 -36.90 -58.15 20.21
CA GLY A 136 -37.18 -57.65 21.55
C GLY A 136 -36.12 -56.63 21.99
N VAL A 137 -36.54 -55.38 22.17
CA VAL A 137 -35.70 -54.33 22.73
C VAL A 137 -35.74 -54.44 24.25
N THR A 138 -34.58 -54.66 24.88
CA THR A 138 -34.45 -54.64 26.35
C THR A 138 -33.91 -53.29 26.80
N ASP A 139 -34.22 -52.88 28.03
CA ASP A 139 -33.63 -51.67 28.62
C ASP A 139 -32.09 -51.72 28.55
N LYS A 140 -31.48 -52.90 28.67
CA LYS A 140 -30.03 -53.10 28.52
C LYS A 140 -29.48 -52.70 27.14
N VAL A 141 -30.22 -52.94 26.06
CA VAL A 141 -29.81 -52.55 24.69
C VAL A 141 -29.94 -51.05 24.49
N TYR A 142 -31.01 -50.46 25.05
CA TYR A 142 -31.18 -49.02 25.07
C TYR A 142 -30.06 -48.33 25.87
N ASP A 143 -29.81 -48.77 27.10
CA ASP A 143 -28.78 -48.22 27.99
C ASP A 143 -27.39 -48.31 27.35
N ALA A 144 -27.02 -49.46 26.78
CA ALA A 144 -25.74 -49.60 26.06
C ALA A 144 -25.63 -48.67 24.84
N THR A 145 -26.74 -48.39 24.15
CA THR A 145 -26.77 -47.44 23.03
C THR A 145 -26.57 -46.00 23.53
N ILE A 146 -27.17 -45.64 24.66
CA ILE A 146 -26.97 -44.34 25.31
C ILE A 146 -25.54 -44.17 25.78
N ASP A 147 -24.95 -45.19 26.42
CA ASP A 147 -23.56 -45.16 26.89
C ASP A 147 -22.59 -44.93 25.73
N LYS A 148 -22.75 -45.66 24.62
CA LYS A 148 -21.96 -45.48 23.40
C LYS A 148 -22.13 -44.07 22.81
N ALA A 149 -23.36 -43.53 22.78
CA ALA A 149 -23.61 -42.19 22.28
C ALA A 149 -22.97 -41.10 23.18
N ASN A 150 -22.97 -41.31 24.50
CA ASN A 150 -22.30 -40.43 25.47
C ASN A 150 -20.78 -40.48 25.31
N GLU A 151 -20.19 -41.66 25.11
CA GLU A 151 -18.76 -41.85 24.85
C GLU A 151 -18.34 -41.04 23.61
N GLN A 152 -19.00 -41.26 22.47
CA GLN A 152 -18.73 -40.54 21.22
C GLN A 152 -18.90 -39.02 21.38
N PHE A 153 -19.91 -38.59 22.14
CA PHE A 153 -20.13 -37.17 22.43
C PHE A 153 -18.96 -36.57 23.23
N ASN A 154 -18.49 -37.27 24.25
CA ASN A 154 -17.38 -36.82 25.10
C ASN A 154 -16.04 -36.83 24.36
N GLU A 155 -15.86 -37.73 23.40
CA GLU A 155 -14.71 -37.74 22.48
C GLU A 155 -14.75 -36.62 21.43
N GLY A 156 -15.90 -35.95 21.28
CA GLY A 156 -16.11 -34.91 20.29
C GLY A 156 -16.44 -35.42 18.89
N ASP A 157 -16.71 -36.72 18.73
CA ASP A 157 -17.26 -37.30 17.51
C ASP A 157 -18.78 -37.06 17.45
N TYR A 158 -19.12 -35.79 17.23
CA TYR A 158 -20.50 -35.32 17.26
C TYR A 158 -21.37 -35.95 16.16
N LEU A 159 -20.81 -36.31 15.01
CA LEU A 159 -21.57 -36.98 13.94
C LEU A 159 -21.92 -38.42 14.34
N ALA A 160 -20.94 -39.19 14.83
CA ALA A 160 -21.22 -40.54 15.30
C ALA A 160 -22.17 -40.55 16.50
N ALA A 161 -21.96 -39.64 17.47
CA ALA A 161 -22.83 -39.49 18.61
C ALA A 161 -24.29 -39.18 18.19
N LYS A 162 -24.48 -38.28 17.22
CA LYS A 162 -25.81 -37.92 16.69
C LYS A 162 -26.52 -39.14 16.08
N THR A 163 -25.82 -39.95 15.29
CA THR A 163 -26.36 -41.20 14.72
C THR A 163 -26.77 -42.18 15.82
N THR A 164 -25.90 -42.40 16.81
CA THR A 164 -26.19 -43.33 17.92
C THR A 164 -27.34 -42.83 18.81
N TYR A 165 -27.48 -41.51 19.02
CA TYR A 165 -28.66 -40.96 19.71
C TYR A 165 -29.95 -41.11 18.89
N LYS A 166 -29.90 -40.96 17.56
CA LYS A 166 -31.07 -41.22 16.70
C LYS A 166 -31.50 -42.68 16.84
N ARG A 167 -30.55 -43.61 16.86
CA ARG A 167 -30.82 -45.02 17.14
C ARG A 167 -31.49 -45.23 18.49
N ALA A 168 -30.97 -44.62 19.56
CA ALA A 168 -31.60 -44.68 20.88
C ALA A 168 -33.03 -44.14 20.86
N GLN A 169 -33.28 -43.05 20.13
CA GLN A 169 -34.61 -42.48 19.95
C GLN A 169 -35.56 -43.46 19.25
N MET A 170 -35.09 -44.21 18.26
CA MET A 170 -35.91 -45.22 17.56
C MET A 170 -36.19 -46.45 18.43
N LEU A 171 -35.22 -46.86 19.26
CA LEU A 171 -35.39 -47.95 20.23
C LEU A 171 -36.43 -47.62 21.33
N LYS A 172 -36.52 -46.34 21.73
CA LYS A 172 -37.45 -45.88 22.75
C LYS A 172 -38.06 -44.52 22.37
N PRO A 173 -39.05 -44.48 21.46
CA PRO A 173 -39.61 -43.22 20.94
C PRO A 173 -40.23 -42.29 21.99
N GLY A 174 -40.63 -42.84 23.15
CA GLY A 174 -41.15 -42.07 24.27
C GLY A 174 -40.07 -41.38 25.13
N ASP A 175 -38.80 -41.73 24.98
CA ASP A 175 -37.71 -41.07 25.70
C ASP A 175 -37.28 -39.79 24.97
N THR A 176 -37.34 -38.67 25.68
CA THR A 176 -36.99 -37.35 25.14
C THR A 176 -35.50 -37.01 25.27
N ASN A 177 -34.74 -37.77 26.05
CA ASN A 177 -33.33 -37.49 26.34
C ASN A 177 -32.43 -37.58 25.08
N PRO A 178 -32.53 -38.61 24.21
CA PRO A 178 -31.74 -38.66 22.98
C PRO A 178 -31.99 -37.45 22.07
N GLY A 179 -33.26 -37.03 21.96
CA GLY A 179 -33.65 -35.84 21.18
C GLY A 179 -33.02 -34.54 21.71
N LYS A 180 -32.93 -34.37 23.03
CA LYS A 180 -32.24 -33.22 23.65
C LYS A 180 -30.74 -33.23 23.34
N LYS A 181 -30.11 -34.40 23.37
CA LYS A 181 -28.69 -34.56 23.04
C LYS A 181 -28.38 -34.30 21.57
N ILE A 182 -29.24 -34.75 20.66
CA ILE A 182 -29.15 -34.40 19.23
C ILE A 182 -29.22 -32.87 19.04
N ALA A 183 -30.16 -32.20 19.70
CA ALA A 183 -30.29 -30.74 19.60
C ALA A 183 -29.08 -30.00 20.20
N GLU A 184 -28.47 -30.52 21.27
CA GLU A 184 -27.22 -30.01 21.84
C GLU A 184 -26.06 -30.13 20.84
N ILE A 185 -25.90 -31.31 20.23
CA ILE A 185 -24.91 -31.57 19.18
C ILE A 185 -25.08 -30.59 18.02
N ASP A 186 -26.30 -30.41 17.52
CA ASP A 186 -26.56 -29.49 16.40
C ASP A 186 -26.15 -28.04 16.73
N ARG A 187 -26.37 -27.58 17.98
CA ARG A 187 -25.92 -26.26 18.44
C ARG A 187 -24.40 -26.15 18.55
N LEU A 188 -23.73 -27.18 19.06
CA LEU A 188 -22.27 -27.21 19.18
C LEU A 188 -21.62 -27.17 17.79
N MET A 189 -22.12 -27.98 16.85
CA MET A 189 -21.64 -27.98 15.47
C MET A 189 -21.86 -26.63 14.79
N ALA A 190 -23.03 -26.00 14.96
CA ALA A 190 -23.30 -24.67 14.42
C ALA A 190 -22.34 -23.59 14.99
N THR A 191 -22.08 -23.64 16.30
CA THR A 191 -21.15 -22.70 16.97
C THR A 191 -19.72 -22.87 16.46
N LYS A 192 -19.25 -24.12 16.29
CA LYS A 192 -17.92 -24.42 15.74
C LYS A 192 -17.79 -23.91 14.30
N VAL A 193 -18.81 -24.13 13.48
CA VAL A 193 -18.87 -23.58 12.12
C VAL A 193 -18.74 -22.06 12.17
N GLN A 194 -19.53 -21.37 13.00
CA GLN A 194 -19.49 -19.92 13.15
C GLN A 194 -18.12 -19.38 13.56
N ALA A 195 -17.45 -20.01 14.53
CA ALA A 195 -16.10 -19.65 14.95
C ALA A 195 -15.10 -19.77 13.80
N THR A 196 -15.12 -20.89 13.06
CA THR A 196 -14.27 -21.06 11.87
C THR A 196 -14.57 -20.04 10.78
N GLN A 197 -15.83 -19.62 10.57
CA GLN A 197 -16.12 -18.55 9.60
C GLN A 197 -15.51 -17.23 10.03
N SER A 198 -15.62 -16.90 11.33
CA SER A 198 -15.09 -15.67 11.89
C SER A 198 -13.57 -15.62 11.74
N GLU A 199 -12.87 -16.71 12.03
CA GLU A 199 -11.42 -16.82 11.84
C GLU A 199 -11.03 -16.65 10.37
N LEU A 200 -11.72 -17.32 9.44
CA LEU A 200 -11.42 -17.23 8.01
C LEU A 200 -11.74 -15.84 7.44
N ALA A 201 -12.76 -15.15 7.95
CA ALA A 201 -13.06 -13.77 7.60
C ALA A 201 -11.96 -12.81 8.07
N VAL A 202 -11.45 -13.00 9.30
CA VAL A 202 -10.29 -12.25 9.82
C VAL A 202 -9.06 -12.50 8.96
N GLU A 203 -8.79 -13.76 8.58
CA GLU A 203 -7.67 -14.10 7.70
C GLU A 203 -7.78 -13.41 6.33
N THR A 204 -8.96 -13.46 5.72
CA THR A 204 -9.20 -12.87 4.40
C THR A 204 -9.00 -11.36 4.43
N GLN A 205 -9.55 -10.68 5.45
CA GLN A 205 -9.36 -9.24 5.64
C GLN A 205 -7.90 -8.89 5.88
N PHE A 206 -7.21 -9.67 6.70
CA PHE A 206 -5.78 -9.50 6.97
C PHE A 206 -4.97 -9.58 5.67
N GLN A 207 -5.16 -10.62 4.87
CA GLN A 207 -4.41 -10.81 3.62
C GLN A 207 -4.68 -9.67 2.62
N GLN A 208 -5.92 -9.19 2.53
CA GLN A 208 -6.28 -8.06 1.67
C GLN A 208 -5.57 -6.78 2.11
N LEU A 209 -5.61 -6.44 3.40
CA LEU A 209 -4.94 -5.26 3.96
C LEU A 209 -3.43 -5.30 3.70
N VAL A 210 -2.79 -6.47 3.86
CA VAL A 210 -1.37 -6.66 3.58
C VAL A 210 -1.06 -6.47 2.09
N ASN A 211 -1.89 -7.03 1.20
CA ASN A 211 -1.72 -6.87 -0.24
C ASN A 211 -1.84 -5.40 -0.67
N ASP A 212 -2.83 -4.68 -0.15
CA ASP A 212 -3.04 -3.28 -0.49
C ASP A 212 -1.96 -2.37 0.14
N ALA A 213 -1.49 -2.69 1.35
CA ALA A 213 -0.35 -2.02 1.97
C ALA A 213 0.93 -2.18 1.12
N ASN A 214 1.17 -3.40 0.62
CA ASN A 214 2.31 -3.68 -0.26
C ASN A 214 2.21 -2.89 -1.58
N LYS A 215 1.02 -2.78 -2.18
CA LYS A 215 0.81 -1.95 -3.39
C LYS A 215 1.06 -0.47 -3.11
N ALA A 216 0.53 0.06 -2.02
CA ALA A 216 0.76 1.44 -1.61
C ALA A 216 2.24 1.71 -1.34
N PHE A 217 2.95 0.77 -0.71
CA PHE A 217 4.38 0.84 -0.48
C PHE A 217 5.18 0.89 -1.79
N GLN A 218 4.87 0.01 -2.74
CA GLN A 218 5.53 -0.01 -4.06
C GLN A 218 5.28 1.27 -4.86
N ALA A 219 4.13 1.91 -4.67
CA ALA A 219 3.81 3.21 -5.24
C ALA A 219 4.45 4.41 -4.49
N ALA A 220 5.31 4.17 -3.50
CA ALA A 220 5.89 5.16 -2.60
C ALA A 220 4.86 6.00 -1.80
N ASN A 221 3.62 5.53 -1.71
CA ASN A 221 2.54 6.14 -0.92
C ASN A 221 2.67 5.69 0.54
N TYR A 222 3.78 6.07 1.21
CA TYR A 222 4.15 5.52 2.52
C TYR A 222 3.12 5.81 3.63
N GLN A 223 2.46 6.97 3.62
CA GLN A 223 1.39 7.28 4.59
C GLN A 223 0.19 6.33 4.45
N GLN A 224 -0.21 6.01 3.22
CA GLN A 224 -1.29 5.05 2.96
C GLN A 224 -0.85 3.63 3.35
N ALA A 225 0.38 3.24 3.01
CA ALA A 225 0.93 1.94 3.39
C ALA A 225 0.96 1.76 4.92
N LYS A 226 1.36 2.81 5.66
CA LYS A 226 1.35 2.84 7.13
C LYS A 226 -0.02 2.50 7.68
N GLY A 227 -1.06 3.24 7.27
CA GLY A 227 -2.42 3.03 7.75
C GLY A 227 -2.94 1.62 7.44
N LEU A 228 -2.64 1.08 6.25
CA LEU A 228 -3.04 -0.28 5.87
C LEU A 228 -2.32 -1.37 6.69
N TYR A 229 -1.02 -1.19 7.00
CA TYR A 229 -0.31 -2.12 7.89
C TYR A 229 -0.78 -2.03 9.35
N GLU A 230 -1.12 -0.84 9.85
CA GLU A 230 -1.73 -0.66 11.18
C GLU A 230 -3.09 -1.36 11.26
N LEU A 231 -3.92 -1.21 10.22
CA LEU A 231 -5.18 -1.96 10.10
C LEU A 231 -4.95 -3.47 10.06
N ALA A 232 -3.94 -3.96 9.33
CA ALA A 232 -3.60 -5.38 9.32
C ALA A 232 -3.18 -5.88 10.72
N LEU A 233 -2.39 -5.10 11.46
CA LEU A 233 -2.02 -5.42 12.84
C LEU A 233 -3.21 -5.34 13.81
N SER A 234 -4.22 -4.51 13.56
CA SER A 234 -5.46 -4.55 14.36
C SER A 234 -6.22 -5.88 14.22
N LYS A 235 -6.04 -6.59 13.10
CA LYS A 235 -6.59 -7.94 12.87
C LYS A 235 -5.69 -9.04 13.45
N LYS A 236 -4.37 -8.89 13.31
CA LYS A 236 -3.37 -9.82 13.84
C LYS A 236 -2.25 -9.08 14.58
N PRO A 237 -2.46 -8.72 15.86
CA PRO A 237 -1.52 -7.87 16.59
C PRO A 237 -0.13 -8.46 16.77
N THR A 238 -0.01 -9.79 16.73
CA THR A 238 1.24 -10.53 16.97
C THR A 238 2.03 -10.83 15.69
N ASP A 239 1.59 -10.36 14.51
CA ASP A 239 2.31 -10.61 13.26
C ASP A 239 3.64 -9.82 13.22
N ALA A 240 4.75 -10.53 13.41
CA ALA A 240 6.08 -9.93 13.41
C ALA A 240 6.51 -9.40 12.03
N GLY A 241 6.05 -10.04 10.95
CA GLY A 241 6.37 -9.63 9.59
C GLY A 241 5.75 -8.27 9.25
N ILE A 242 4.49 -8.06 9.63
CA ILE A 242 3.81 -6.77 9.43
C ILE A 242 4.38 -5.69 10.35
N ARG A 243 4.72 -6.00 11.61
CA ARG A 243 5.43 -5.06 12.50
C ARG A 243 6.74 -4.58 11.89
N SER A 244 7.53 -5.50 11.32
CA SER A 244 8.79 -5.14 10.65
C SER A 244 8.56 -4.23 9.44
N ARG A 245 7.55 -4.52 8.61
CA ARG A 245 7.21 -3.68 7.44
C ARG A 245 6.76 -2.28 7.86
N LEU A 246 5.94 -2.17 8.90
CA LEU A 246 5.49 -0.89 9.46
C LEU A 246 6.68 -0.05 9.95
N ASN A 247 7.66 -0.67 10.60
CA ASN A 247 8.88 0.04 11.02
C ASN A 247 9.67 0.58 9.82
N SER A 248 9.85 -0.22 8.76
CA SER A 248 10.49 0.23 7.52
C SER A 248 9.73 1.39 6.85
N VAL A 249 8.40 1.34 6.85
CA VAL A 249 7.56 2.45 6.34
C VAL A 249 7.76 3.72 7.17
N ASN A 250 7.76 3.63 8.49
CA ASN A 250 7.98 4.80 9.36
C ASN A 250 9.36 5.43 9.11
N GLN A 251 10.42 4.62 8.96
CA GLN A 251 11.76 5.12 8.64
C GLN A 251 11.80 5.89 7.30
N LEU A 252 11.09 5.40 6.27
CA LEU A 252 11.02 6.08 4.98
C LEU A 252 10.23 7.38 5.04
N ILE A 253 9.15 7.42 5.84
CA ILE A 253 8.40 8.65 6.10
C ILE A 253 9.30 9.69 6.77
N ASP A 254 10.03 9.30 7.81
CA ASP A 254 10.94 10.20 8.54
C ASP A 254 12.07 10.69 7.62
N GLN A 255 12.61 9.81 6.77
CA GLN A 255 13.62 10.19 5.78
C GLN A 255 13.07 11.20 4.75
N GLN A 256 11.84 11.02 4.26
CA GLN A 256 11.21 11.97 3.34
C GLN A 256 10.95 13.33 4.02
N ALA A 257 10.45 13.31 5.25
CA ALA A 257 10.23 14.52 6.03
C ALA A 257 11.56 15.26 6.28
N GLY A 258 12.63 14.53 6.60
CA GLY A 258 13.97 15.08 6.77
C GLY A 258 14.49 15.76 5.49
N LYS A 259 14.40 15.09 4.34
CA LYS A 259 14.82 15.67 3.05
C LYS A 259 14.01 16.91 2.67
N GLN A 260 12.69 16.89 2.91
CA GLN A 260 11.83 18.06 2.67
C GLN A 260 12.19 19.23 3.59
N ALA A 261 12.46 18.96 4.87
CA ALA A 261 12.88 19.99 5.82
C ALA A 261 14.23 20.59 5.45
N GLU A 262 15.20 19.77 5.06
CA GLU A 262 16.51 20.22 4.59
C GLU A 262 16.39 21.07 3.32
N GLN A 263 15.59 20.63 2.34
CA GLN A 263 15.36 21.40 1.12
C GLN A 263 14.67 22.73 1.41
N LYS A 264 13.70 22.76 2.32
CA LYS A 264 13.05 24.01 2.77
C LYS A 264 14.04 24.96 3.45
N GLN A 265 14.92 24.45 4.31
CA GLN A 265 15.98 25.26 4.93
C GLN A 265 16.96 25.83 3.90
N GLN A 266 17.35 25.03 2.90
CA GLN A 266 18.19 25.50 1.79
C GLN A 266 17.48 26.57 0.97
N ASP A 267 16.17 26.41 0.69
CA ASP A 267 15.36 27.40 -0.02
C ASP A 267 15.28 28.73 0.74
N GLU A 268 15.00 28.69 2.04
CA GLU A 268 14.95 29.87 2.91
C GLU A 268 16.31 30.57 3.00
N ALA A 269 17.38 29.81 3.22
CA ALA A 269 18.75 30.35 3.28
C ALA A 269 19.17 30.98 1.94
N TYR A 270 18.81 30.36 0.82
CA TYR A 270 19.05 30.88 -0.52
C TYR A 270 18.31 32.21 -0.76
N GLN A 271 17.03 32.29 -0.39
CA GLN A 271 16.24 33.53 -0.52
C GLN A 271 16.79 34.66 0.34
N LEU A 272 17.22 34.37 1.58
CA LEU A 272 17.86 35.36 2.45
C LEU A 272 19.17 35.87 1.84
N ALA A 273 20.00 34.99 1.30
CA ALA A 273 21.25 35.36 0.65
C ALA A 273 21.01 36.23 -0.60
N LEU A 274 20.01 35.90 -1.41
CA LEU A 274 19.62 36.71 -2.56
C LEU A 274 19.09 38.09 -2.17
N ASN A 275 18.23 38.17 -1.15
CA ASN A 275 17.68 39.44 -0.70
C ASN A 275 18.79 40.38 -0.19
N GLU A 276 19.73 39.85 0.58
CA GLU A 276 20.89 40.62 1.04
C GLU A 276 21.78 41.05 -0.13
N ALA A 277 22.07 40.14 -1.07
CA ALA A 277 22.86 40.47 -2.26
C ALA A 277 22.20 41.55 -3.13
N ASN A 278 20.89 41.45 -3.36
CA ASN A 278 20.11 42.44 -4.10
C ASN A 278 20.12 43.81 -3.41
N LYS A 279 19.99 43.83 -2.08
CA LYS A 279 20.05 45.07 -1.28
C LYS A 279 21.42 45.74 -1.39
N LEU A 280 22.50 44.98 -1.21
CA LEU A 280 23.88 45.48 -1.35
C LEU A 280 24.15 45.99 -2.78
N PHE A 281 23.66 45.25 -3.78
CA PHE A 281 23.77 45.66 -5.18
C PHE A 281 23.03 46.99 -5.45
N ALA A 282 21.81 47.14 -4.93
CA ALA A 282 21.04 48.39 -5.05
C ALA A 282 21.70 49.57 -4.34
N GLN A 283 22.47 49.30 -3.28
CA GLN A 283 23.30 50.27 -2.57
C GLN A 283 24.63 50.57 -3.27
N GLN A 284 24.91 49.93 -4.42
CA GLN A 284 26.18 50.01 -5.14
C GLN A 284 27.40 49.48 -4.37
N ASN A 285 27.17 48.71 -3.31
CA ASN A 285 28.22 47.99 -2.58
C ASN A 285 28.57 46.71 -3.33
N PHE A 286 29.23 46.87 -4.49
CA PHE A 286 29.43 45.80 -5.47
C PHE A 286 30.27 44.64 -4.94
N ALA A 287 31.33 44.91 -4.16
CA ALA A 287 32.19 43.87 -3.59
C ALA A 287 31.43 42.96 -2.60
N GLU A 288 30.65 43.55 -1.70
CA GLU A 288 29.83 42.85 -0.72
C GLU A 288 28.66 42.12 -1.39
N ALA A 289 28.02 42.76 -2.38
CA ALA A 289 26.96 42.14 -3.18
C ALA A 289 27.47 40.88 -3.90
N ARG A 290 28.67 40.95 -4.49
CA ARG A 290 29.33 39.82 -5.13
C ARG A 290 29.54 38.66 -4.16
N PHE A 291 30.05 38.95 -2.97
CA PHE A 291 30.24 37.93 -1.93
C PHE A 291 28.91 37.28 -1.52
N ALA A 292 27.85 38.08 -1.36
CA ALA A 292 26.51 37.57 -1.03
C ALA A 292 25.91 36.69 -2.15
N TYR A 293 26.10 37.03 -3.44
CA TYR A 293 25.68 36.17 -4.55
C TYR A 293 26.52 34.88 -4.66
N LEU A 294 27.81 34.93 -4.34
CA LEU A 294 28.64 33.72 -4.24
C LEU A 294 28.16 32.81 -3.11
N LYS A 295 27.77 33.37 -1.97
CA LYS A 295 27.14 32.62 -0.87
C LYS A 295 25.84 31.95 -1.32
N ALA A 296 24.97 32.66 -2.03
CA ALA A 296 23.75 32.08 -2.62
C ALA A 296 24.08 30.94 -3.61
N SER A 297 25.13 31.10 -4.44
CA SER A 297 25.62 30.06 -5.36
C SER A 297 26.14 28.82 -4.62
N GLY A 298 26.76 28.99 -3.45
CA GLY A 298 27.21 27.88 -2.61
C GLY A 298 26.05 27.09 -1.98
N ILE A 299 24.92 27.74 -1.70
CA ILE A 299 23.72 27.09 -1.15
C ILE A 299 22.98 26.31 -2.24
N LYS A 300 22.81 26.91 -3.43
CA LYS A 300 22.17 26.27 -4.59
C LYS A 300 23.05 26.37 -5.85
N PRO A 301 24.01 25.45 -6.02
CA PRO A 301 24.97 25.52 -7.12
C PRO A 301 24.37 25.23 -8.50
N THR A 302 23.12 24.79 -8.61
CA THR A 302 22.45 24.60 -9.90
C THR A 302 21.80 25.88 -10.43
N GLU A 303 21.51 26.86 -9.57
CA GLU A 303 20.81 28.10 -9.93
C GLU A 303 21.69 29.06 -10.75
N GLN A 304 21.21 29.52 -11.90
CA GLN A 304 21.97 30.41 -12.79
C GLN A 304 22.00 31.86 -12.31
N LEU A 305 20.89 32.34 -11.75
CA LEU A 305 20.71 33.75 -11.42
C LEU A 305 21.84 34.35 -10.55
N PRO A 306 22.30 33.70 -9.46
CA PRO A 306 23.39 34.25 -8.67
C PRO A 306 24.72 34.32 -9.45
N ARG A 307 24.98 33.35 -10.34
CA ARG A 307 26.19 33.35 -11.18
C ARG A 307 26.17 34.49 -12.18
N ASP A 308 25.04 34.71 -12.84
CA ASP A 308 24.87 35.81 -13.79
C ASP A 308 25.05 37.16 -13.10
N LYS A 309 24.55 37.29 -11.87
CA LYS A 309 24.74 38.50 -11.05
C LYS A 309 26.20 38.72 -10.66
N VAL A 310 26.93 37.69 -10.28
CA VAL A 310 28.38 37.79 -10.02
C VAL A 310 29.11 38.28 -11.27
N LYS A 311 28.82 37.69 -12.44
CA LYS A 311 29.44 38.11 -13.70
C LYS A 311 29.15 39.57 -14.04
N ALA A 312 27.90 40.00 -13.90
CA ALA A 312 27.50 41.39 -14.14
C ALA A 312 28.19 42.37 -13.17
N ILE A 313 28.38 41.97 -11.91
CA ILE A 313 29.14 42.77 -10.93
C ILE A 313 30.62 42.84 -11.31
N ASP A 314 31.22 41.73 -11.72
CA ASP A 314 32.61 41.69 -12.15
C ASP A 314 32.86 42.64 -13.34
N GLU A 315 31.95 42.65 -14.32
CA GLU A 315 31.99 43.60 -15.44
C GLU A 315 31.84 45.06 -14.97
N GLN A 316 30.95 45.34 -14.01
CA GLN A 316 30.73 46.68 -13.47
C GLN A 316 31.95 47.22 -12.70
N LEU A 317 32.56 46.37 -11.87
CA LEU A 317 33.77 46.71 -11.09
C LEU A 317 34.95 47.01 -12.03
N GLU A 318 35.12 46.23 -13.08
CA GLU A 318 36.19 46.46 -14.07
C GLU A 318 35.96 47.76 -14.86
N ASN A 319 34.71 48.05 -15.23
CA ASN A 319 34.36 49.32 -15.87
C ASN A 319 34.63 50.52 -14.95
N GLN A 320 34.27 50.44 -13.66
CA GLN A 320 34.56 51.50 -12.69
C GLN A 320 36.05 51.77 -12.56
N ARG A 321 36.84 50.70 -12.39
CA ARG A 321 38.29 50.79 -12.32
C ARG A 321 38.88 51.44 -13.57
N THR A 322 38.42 51.03 -14.76
CA THR A 322 38.88 51.59 -16.03
C THR A 322 38.54 53.08 -16.15
N GLN A 323 37.35 53.50 -15.71
CA GLN A 323 36.94 54.91 -15.71
C GLN A 323 37.75 55.75 -14.72
N GLU A 324 38.03 55.22 -13.52
CA GLU A 324 38.90 55.87 -12.54
C GLU A 324 40.33 56.03 -13.07
N GLU A 325 40.89 55.00 -13.70
CA GLU A 325 42.20 55.05 -14.34
C GLU A 325 42.24 56.07 -15.50
N LEU A 326 41.19 56.14 -16.32
CA LEU A 326 41.08 57.11 -17.42
C LEU A 326 40.96 58.55 -16.90
N LYS A 327 40.13 58.77 -15.88
CA LYS A 327 39.96 60.08 -15.25
C LYS A 327 41.27 60.54 -14.60
N ALA A 328 41.98 59.67 -13.90
CA ALA A 328 43.29 59.98 -13.34
C ALA A 328 44.31 60.40 -14.42
N LYS A 329 44.30 59.73 -15.59
CA LYS A 329 45.12 60.13 -16.75
C LYS A 329 44.71 61.49 -17.32
N GLN A 330 43.41 61.76 -17.42
CA GLN A 330 42.89 63.06 -17.89
C GLN A 330 43.23 64.20 -16.93
N ASP A 331 43.11 63.99 -15.62
CA ASP A 331 43.46 64.98 -14.60
C ASP A 331 44.97 65.28 -14.64
N GLN A 332 45.81 64.25 -14.86
CA GLN A 332 47.25 64.43 -15.09
C GLN A 332 47.53 65.23 -16.37
N GLU A 333 46.82 64.95 -17.47
CA GLU A 333 46.94 65.68 -18.74
C GLU A 333 46.58 67.17 -18.59
N GLN A 334 45.46 67.46 -17.93
CA GLN A 334 45.01 68.83 -17.69
C GLN A 334 46.01 69.60 -16.84
N ARG A 335 46.50 68.98 -15.76
CA ARG A 335 47.52 69.59 -14.90
C ARG A 335 48.82 69.86 -15.64
N PHE A 336 49.25 68.91 -16.48
CA PHE A 336 50.41 69.10 -17.35
C PHE A 336 50.23 70.32 -18.26
N ASN A 337 49.11 70.42 -18.99
CA ASN A 337 48.84 71.52 -19.90
C ASN A 337 48.73 72.88 -19.19
N GLN A 338 48.16 72.90 -17.97
CA GLN A 338 48.13 74.12 -17.14
C GLN A 338 49.52 74.60 -16.74
N LEU A 339 50.39 73.68 -16.29
CA LEU A 339 51.78 74.02 -15.95
C LEU A 339 52.56 74.53 -17.15
N VAL A 340 52.37 73.90 -18.32
CA VAL A 340 52.98 74.38 -19.58
C VAL A 340 52.52 75.79 -19.92
N SER A 341 51.21 76.06 -19.90
CA SER A 341 50.68 77.39 -20.19
C SER A 341 51.15 78.45 -19.19
N GLN A 342 51.23 78.10 -17.90
CA GLN A 342 51.76 78.99 -16.86
C GLN A 342 53.25 79.29 -17.06
N ALA A 343 54.05 78.27 -17.41
CA ALA A 343 55.46 78.44 -17.72
C ALA A 343 55.67 79.35 -18.93
N GLU A 344 54.86 79.20 -19.99
CA GLU A 344 54.87 80.07 -21.17
C GLU A 344 54.53 81.54 -20.82
N GLN A 345 53.55 81.75 -19.94
CA GLN A 345 53.21 83.09 -19.47
C GLN A 345 54.36 83.74 -18.68
N LEU A 346 55.05 82.98 -17.82
CA LEU A 346 56.22 83.44 -17.06
C LEU A 346 57.39 83.78 -18.00
N GLU A 347 57.62 82.94 -19.01
CA GLU A 347 58.63 83.15 -20.06
C GLU A 347 58.34 84.45 -20.84
N SER A 348 57.08 84.72 -21.20
CA SER A 348 56.69 85.96 -21.89
C SER A 348 56.91 87.22 -21.04
N LYS A 349 56.95 87.09 -19.71
CA LYS A 349 57.26 88.16 -18.74
C LYS A 349 58.75 88.27 -18.43
N ASN A 350 59.60 87.49 -19.10
CA ASN A 350 61.05 87.39 -18.89
C ASN A 350 61.48 86.85 -17.51
N ASP A 351 60.58 86.16 -16.80
CA ASP A 351 60.89 85.46 -15.54
C ASP A 351 61.34 84.02 -15.84
N LEU A 352 62.55 83.89 -16.38
CA LEU A 352 63.09 82.63 -16.88
C LEU A 352 63.33 81.58 -15.77
N SER A 353 63.69 82.03 -14.57
CA SER A 353 63.93 81.11 -13.45
C SER A 353 62.63 80.44 -12.99
N ALA A 354 61.55 81.22 -12.84
CA ALA A 354 60.25 80.68 -12.48
C ALA A 354 59.64 79.82 -13.61
N ALA A 355 59.86 80.20 -14.88
CA ALA A 355 59.43 79.42 -16.04
C ALA A 355 60.08 78.03 -16.08
N LEU A 356 61.41 77.94 -15.92
CA LEU A 356 62.12 76.65 -15.90
C LEU A 356 61.71 75.75 -14.73
N GLN A 357 61.42 76.32 -13.55
CA GLN A 357 60.87 75.56 -12.43
C GLN A 357 59.49 74.98 -12.78
N THR A 358 58.60 75.79 -13.35
CA THR A 358 57.25 75.35 -13.73
C THR A 358 57.28 74.29 -14.85
N TYR A 359 58.21 74.40 -15.82
CA TYR A 359 58.45 73.36 -16.82
C TYR A 359 58.99 72.05 -16.20
N ASN A 360 59.85 72.13 -15.17
CA ASN A 360 60.31 70.95 -14.44
C ASN A 360 59.16 70.23 -13.72
N GLU A 361 58.23 71.00 -13.14
CA GLU A 361 57.01 70.45 -12.54
C GLU A 361 56.12 69.76 -13.57
N ALA A 362 56.03 70.30 -14.80
CA ALA A 362 55.33 69.64 -15.91
C ALA A 362 56.04 68.32 -16.31
N LEU A 363 57.38 68.28 -16.34
CA LEU A 363 58.13 67.06 -16.65
C LEU A 363 58.03 65.99 -15.55
N ILE A 364 57.70 66.34 -14.30
CA ILE A 364 57.37 65.32 -13.29
C ILE A 364 56.11 64.53 -13.70
N ILE A 365 55.14 65.18 -14.36
CA ILE A 365 53.91 64.55 -14.83
C ILE A 365 54.14 63.81 -16.16
N LYS A 366 54.88 64.41 -17.09
CA LYS A 366 55.28 63.78 -18.37
C LYS A 366 56.79 63.88 -18.58
N PRO A 367 57.58 62.93 -18.06
CA PRO A 367 59.06 62.98 -18.08
C PRO A 367 59.70 62.96 -19.47
N PHE A 368 58.93 62.68 -20.52
CA PHE A 368 59.41 62.55 -21.89
C PHE A 368 58.75 63.53 -22.86
N ASP A 369 58.03 64.54 -22.37
CA ASP A 369 57.43 65.53 -23.26
C ASP A 369 58.50 66.33 -24.02
N ALA A 370 58.51 66.20 -25.34
CA ALA A 370 59.54 66.78 -26.20
C ALA A 370 59.45 68.31 -26.28
N TYR A 371 58.23 68.86 -26.19
CA TYR A 371 57.99 70.30 -26.25
C TYR A 371 58.57 71.00 -25.01
N VAL A 372 58.23 70.50 -23.82
CA VAL A 372 58.74 71.05 -22.56
C VAL A 372 60.25 70.86 -22.44
N LYS A 373 60.81 69.70 -22.86
CA LYS A 373 62.26 69.48 -22.85
C LYS A 373 63.03 70.46 -23.72
N ALA A 374 62.47 70.93 -24.82
CA ALA A 374 63.13 71.88 -25.71
C ALA A 374 63.29 73.29 -25.12
N ARG A 375 62.59 73.60 -24.00
CA ARG A 375 62.64 74.89 -23.29
C ARG A 375 63.80 75.00 -22.31
N PHE A 376 64.57 73.93 -22.10
CA PHE A 376 65.76 73.93 -21.27
C PHE A 376 67.02 74.21 -22.13
N PRO A 377 67.93 75.11 -21.70
CA PRO A 377 69.20 75.32 -22.39
C PRO A 377 70.02 74.02 -22.39
N ARG A 378 70.70 73.76 -23.52
CA ARG A 378 71.60 72.62 -23.69
C ARG A 378 72.90 72.78 -22.91
#